data_AF-A0A9E3QKN0-F1
#
_entry.id   AF-A0A9E3QKN0-F1
#
_cell.length_a   1.000
_cell.length_b   1.000
_cell.length_c   1.000
_cell.angle_alpha   90.00
_cell.angle_beta   90.00
_cell.angle_gamma   90.00
#
_symmetry.space_group_name_H-M   'P 1'
#
loop_
_entity.id
_entity.type
_entity.pdbx_description
1 polymer ?
#
loop_
_entity_poly.entity_id
_entity_poly.type
_entity_poly.pdbx_seq_one_letter_code
_entity_poly.pdbx_strand_id
1 'polypeptide(L)' 'MDWQEKRLLREHKRLVKRAGGKHRRQQLKRSLREHPEEAPYDQEDFGRYRSADLNGLDRDATRRPRLAR' A
#
# COMPACT_ATOMS: atom_id res chain seq x y z
N MET A 1 16.81 -2.70 15.75
CA MET A 1 16.42 -1.68 14.77
C MET A 1 16.31 -0.35 15.49
N ASP A 2 17.17 0.58 15.11
CA ASP A 2 17.18 1.96 15.58
C ASP A 2 15.93 2.72 15.09
N TRP A 3 15.60 3.83 15.75
CA TRP A 3 14.57 4.77 15.33
C TRP A 3 14.77 5.30 13.91
N GLN A 4 16.01 5.59 13.46
CA GLN A 4 16.24 6.08 12.10
C GLN A 4 15.87 5.00 11.07
N GLU A 5 16.29 3.74 11.30
CA GLU A 5 15.91 2.60 10.45
C GLU A 5 14.38 2.41 10.39
N LYS A 6 13.68 2.49 11.54
CA LYS A 6 12.21 2.43 11.59
C LYS A 6 11.56 3.56 10.80
N ARG A 7 12.12 4.77 10.87
CA ARG A 7 11.65 5.93 10.11
C ARG A 7 11.81 5.68 8.61
N LEU A 8 12.97 5.21 8.16
CA LEU A 8 13.24 4.89 6.77
C LEU A 8 12.27 3.84 6.21
N LEU A 9 11.97 2.78 6.98
CA LEU A 9 10.97 1.78 6.58
C LEU A 9 9.56 2.37 6.42
N ARG A 10 9.16 3.29 7.30
CA ARG A 10 7.87 3.96 7.21
C ARG A 10 7.81 4.89 6.00
N GLU A 11 8.88 5.63 5.72
CA GLU A 11 8.99 6.50 4.55
C GLU A 11 8.95 5.66 3.26
N HIS A 12 9.72 4.59 3.20
CA HIS A 12 9.69 3.64 2.08
C HIS A 12 8.28 3.09 1.83
N LYS A 13 7.59 2.63 2.88
CA LYS A 13 6.20 2.17 2.78
C LYS A 13 5.25 3.26 2.28
N ARG A 14 5.42 4.51 2.72
CA ARG A 14 4.63 5.65 2.22
C ARG A 14 4.88 5.91 0.74
N LEU A 15 6.13 5.80 0.28
CA LEU A 15 6.49 5.94 -1.13
C LEU A 15 5.82 4.85 -1.98
N VAL A 16 5.91 3.59 -1.56
CA VAL A 16 5.24 2.46 -2.25
C VAL A 16 3.72 2.66 -2.29
N LYS A 17 3.08 3.04 -1.19
CA LYS A 17 1.64 3.34 -1.16
C LYS A 17 1.26 4.48 -2.08
N ARG A 18 2.06 5.55 -2.13
CA ARG A 18 1.83 6.69 -3.02
C ARG A 18 1.93 6.27 -4.49
N ALA A 19 2.92 5.45 -4.82
CA ALA A 19 3.11 4.90 -6.16
C ALA A 19 1.95 3.98 -6.57
N GLY A 20 1.52 3.06 -5.68
CA GLY A 20 0.37 2.19 -5.91
C GLY A 20 -0.94 2.96 -6.08
N GLY A 21 -1.16 4.01 -5.29
CA GLY A 21 -2.31 4.89 -5.48
C GLY A 21 -2.28 5.66 -6.81
N LYS A 22 -1.10 6.05 -7.29
CA LYS A 22 -0.97 6.68 -8.62
C LYS A 22 -1.27 5.67 -9.74
N HIS A 23 -0.72 4.46 -9.63
CA HIS A 23 -0.97 3.37 -10.57
C HIS A 23 -2.45 3.03 -10.66
N ARG A 24 -3.10 2.79 -9.51
CA ARG A 24 -4.53 2.51 -9.45
C ARG A 24 -5.40 3.57 -10.10
N ARG A 25 -5.09 4.86 -9.86
CA ARG A 25 -5.82 5.95 -10.50
C ARG A 25 -5.63 5.97 -12.01
N GLN A 26 -4.43 5.65 -12.50
CA GLN A 26 -4.16 5.60 -13.94
C GLN A 26 -4.90 4.43 -14.58
N GLN A 27 -4.87 3.25 -13.96
CA GLN A 27 -5.61 2.07 -14.42
C GLN A 27 -7.12 2.36 -14.44
N LEU A 28 -7.70 2.86 -13.36
CA LEU A 28 -9.13 3.19 -13.30
C LEU A 28 -9.54 4.20 -14.39
N LYS A 29 -8.74 5.25 -14.62
CA LYS A 29 -9.01 6.21 -15.71
C LYS A 29 -8.99 5.56 -17.08
N ARG A 30 -8.09 4.60 -17.28
CA ARG A 30 -7.99 3.83 -18.52
C ARG A 30 -9.21 2.92 -18.69
N SER A 31 -9.59 2.16 -17.66
CA SER A 31 -10.77 1.29 -17.67
C SER A 31 -12.06 2.07 -17.90
N LEU A 32 -12.24 3.24 -17.25
CA LEU A 32 -13.40 4.09 -17.50
C LEU A 32 -13.51 4.59 -18.96
N ARG A 33 -12.39 4.70 -19.67
CA ARG A 33 -12.36 5.12 -21.07
C ARG A 33 -12.55 3.95 -22.04
N GLU A 34 -11.97 2.80 -21.73
CA GLU A 34 -11.92 1.62 -22.62
C GLU A 34 -13.12 0.69 -22.38
N HIS A 35 -13.52 0.49 -21.12
CA HIS A 35 -14.58 -0.43 -20.68
C HIS A 35 -15.38 0.19 -19.51
N PRO A 36 -16.21 1.23 -19.76
CA PRO A 36 -16.88 1.99 -18.71
C PRO A 36 -17.82 1.16 -17.82
N GLU A 37 -18.48 0.14 -18.38
CA GLU A 37 -19.40 -0.73 -17.63
C GLU A 37 -18.68 -1.72 -16.73
N GLU A 38 -17.47 -2.15 -17.12
CA GLU A 38 -16.65 -3.13 -16.37
C GLU A 38 -15.76 -2.45 -15.32
N ALA A 39 -15.42 -1.17 -15.51
CA ALA A 39 -14.54 -0.40 -14.62
C ALA A 39 -14.93 -0.42 -13.11
N PRO A 40 -16.21 -0.48 -12.70
CA PRO A 40 -16.57 -0.63 -11.29
C PRO A 40 -16.19 -1.98 -10.67
N TYR A 41 -16.07 -3.02 -11.50
CA TYR A 41 -15.77 -4.39 -11.08
C TYR A 41 -14.27 -4.73 -11.20
N ASP A 42 -13.49 -3.85 -11.84
CA ASP A 42 -12.05 -4.01 -11.99
C ASP A 42 -11.34 -4.07 -10.63
N GLN A 43 -10.56 -5.13 -10.45
CA GLN A 43 -9.69 -5.28 -9.30
C GLN A 43 -8.26 -4.84 -9.65
N GLU A 44 -7.71 -3.98 -8.81
CA GLU A 44 -6.33 -3.53 -8.94
C GLU A 44 -5.36 -4.62 -8.44
N ASP A 45 -4.55 -5.16 -9.34
CA ASP A 45 -3.34 -5.90 -8.94
C ASP A 45 -2.20 -4.91 -8.73
N PHE A 46 -1.93 -4.58 -7.47
CA PHE A 46 -0.86 -3.66 -7.11
C PHE A 46 0.53 -4.14 -7.55
N GLY A 47 0.75 -5.43 -7.84
CA GLY A 47 2.02 -5.97 -8.31
C GLY A 47 3.23 -5.43 -7.54
N ARG A 48 4.16 -4.77 -8.25
CA ARG A 48 5.36 -4.14 -7.66
C ARG A 48 5.09 -2.98 -6.70
N TYR A 49 3.87 -2.44 -6.69
CA TYR A 49 3.43 -1.38 -5.78
C TYR A 49 2.70 -1.91 -4.54
N ARG A 50 2.72 -3.22 -4.33
CA ARG A 50 2.20 -3.85 -3.13
C ARG A 50 3.00 -3.41 -1.90
N SER A 51 2.29 -2.91 -0.88
CA SER A 51 2.91 -2.53 0.40
C SER A 51 2.78 -3.59 1.50
N ALA A 52 2.17 -4.74 1.18
CA ALA A 52 1.92 -5.82 2.14
C ALA A 52 3.22 -6.40 2.71
N ASP A 53 4.25 -6.53 1.88
CA ASP A 53 5.57 -7.03 2.30
C ASP A 53 6.28 -6.09 3.28
N LEU A 54 5.83 -4.84 3.37
CA LEU A 54 6.35 -3.82 4.29
C LEU A 54 5.56 -3.75 5.60
N ASN A 55 4.62 -4.67 5.84
CA ASN A 55 3.91 -4.76 7.11
C ASN A 55 4.79 -5.40 8.19
N GLY A 56 4.84 -4.78 9.37
CA GLY A 56 5.55 -5.34 10.53
C GLY A 56 7.08 -5.29 10.50
N LEU A 57 7.71 -4.85 9.39
CA LEU A 57 9.17 -4.75 9.27
C LEU A 57 9.79 -3.82 10.33
N ASP A 58 9.11 -2.74 10.72
CA ASP A 58 9.59 -1.81 11.74
C ASP A 58 9.56 -2.38 13.17
N ARG A 59 8.99 -3.58 13.37
CA ARG A 59 8.83 -4.28 14.65
C ARG A 59 8.36 -3.34 15.76
N ASP A 60 7.46 -2.43 15.41
CA ASP A 60 6.99 -1.38 16.30
C ASP A 60 6.14 -1.98 17.42
N ALA A 61 6.69 -2.04 18.64
CA ALA A 61 6.03 -2.61 19.81
C ALA A 61 4.71 -1.91 20.14
N THR A 62 4.55 -0.64 19.76
CA THR A 62 3.30 0.12 19.96
C THR A 62 2.15 -0.37 19.06
N ARG A 63 2.45 -1.14 18.01
CA ARG A 63 1.47 -1.74 17.11
C ARG A 63 1.02 -3.14 17.52
N ARG A 64 1.56 -3.69 18.62
CA ARG A 64 1.08 -4.96 19.16
C ARG A 64 -0.36 -4.74 19.64
N PRO A 65 -1.32 -5.59 19.24
CA PRO A 65 -2.65 -5.53 19.82
C PRO A 65 -2.50 -5.66 21.34
N ARG A 66 -3.18 -4.78 22.09
CA ARG A 66 -3.28 -4.97 23.54
C ARG A 66 -3.96 -6.33 23.71
N LEU A 67 -3.26 -7.29 24.33
CA LEU A 67 -3.87 -8.53 24.75
C LEU A 67 -5.09 -8.12 25.59
N ALA A 68 -6.29 -8.47 25.11
CA ALA A 68 -7.49 -8.33 25.91
C ALA A 68 -7.25 -9.15 27.18
N ARG A 69 -7.23 -8.47 28.33
CA ARG A 69 -7.22 -9.11 29.64
C ARG A 69 -8.62 -9.56 29.98
#